data_AF-A0A2I1HEM3-F1
#
_entry.id   AF-A0A2I1HEM3-F1
#
_cell.length_a   1.000
_cell.length_b   1.000
_cell.length_c   1.000
_cell.angle_alpha   90.00
_cell.angle_beta   90.00
_cell.angle_gamma   90.00
#
_symmetry.space_group_name_H-M   'P 1'
#
loop_
_entity.id
_entity.type
_entity.pdbx_description
1 polymer ?
#
loop_
_entity_poly.entity_id
_entity_poly.type
_entity_poly.pdbx_seq_one_letter_code
_entity_poly.pdbx_strand_id
1 'polypeptide(L)'
;MIEKQFDITGDTFVLMEHAMDKLNDIDTRLSKTEALLNDTVSVVSVLREELARKEILRIFQDWIGTFLNKLNTKFKKLGGNWDGVNKAFKDNYYKKIDVSQYECVVKLNEILKEINMNFEDLVLLMEMKEDSNVVFHRRWQKRAEAREKLNHPFPNDLEKF
;
A
#
# COMPACT_ATOMS: atom_id res chain seq x y z
N MET A 1 34.70 -53.35 45.56
CA MET A 1 34.78 -51.92 45.14
C MET A 1 34.19 -51.74 43.74
N ILE A 2 32.99 -52.30 43.47
CA ILE A 2 32.35 -52.33 42.13
C ILE A 2 30.94 -51.70 42.15
N GLU A 3 30.27 -51.60 43.30
CA GLU A 3 28.91 -51.04 43.40
C GLU A 3 28.81 -49.53 43.16
N LYS A 4 29.86 -48.75 43.46
CA LYS A 4 29.85 -47.29 43.22
C LYS A 4 29.94 -46.88 41.74
N GLN A 5 30.37 -47.79 40.85
CA GLN A 5 30.55 -47.48 39.43
C GLN A 5 29.24 -47.59 38.63
N PHE A 6 28.32 -48.47 39.04
CA PHE A 6 27.02 -48.69 38.39
C PHE A 6 26.02 -47.56 38.63
N ASP A 7 26.01 -46.96 39.83
CA ASP A 7 25.13 -45.84 40.18
C ASP A 7 25.49 -44.57 39.38
N ILE A 8 26.78 -44.32 39.21
CA ILE A 8 27.29 -43.18 38.42
C ILE A 8 26.91 -43.33 36.94
N THR A 9 26.81 -44.56 36.41
CA THR A 9 26.47 -44.78 34.99
C THR A 9 24.99 -44.51 34.72
N GLY A 10 24.10 -44.86 35.67
CA GLY A 10 22.67 -44.60 35.57
C GLY A 10 22.31 -43.11 35.63
N ASP A 11 22.86 -42.39 36.61
CA ASP A 11 22.65 -40.94 36.73
C ASP A 11 23.18 -40.17 35.53
N THR A 12 24.32 -40.60 34.96
CA THR A 12 24.88 -39.99 33.75
C THR A 12 23.96 -40.19 32.54
N PHE A 13 23.31 -41.36 32.42
CA PHE A 13 22.39 -41.65 31.32
C PHE A 13 21.11 -40.81 31.39
N VAL A 14 20.53 -40.67 32.59
CA VAL A 14 19.35 -39.82 32.82
C VAL A 14 19.65 -38.35 32.50
N LEU A 15 20.83 -37.85 32.87
CA LEU A 15 21.27 -36.49 32.52
C LEU A 15 21.44 -36.31 31.00
N MET A 16 21.92 -37.35 30.30
CA MET A 16 22.05 -37.32 28.83
C MET A 16 20.69 -37.32 28.14
N GLU A 17 19.73 -38.14 28.57
CA GLU A 17 18.36 -38.15 28.01
C GLU A 17 17.69 -36.79 28.18
N HIS A 18 17.73 -36.22 29.39
CA HIS A 18 17.18 -34.89 29.65
C HIS A 18 17.89 -33.78 28.85
N ALA A 19 19.20 -33.91 28.61
CA ALA A 19 19.92 -33.00 27.74
C ALA A 19 19.47 -33.14 26.27
N MET A 20 19.22 -34.36 25.79
CA MET A 20 18.69 -34.61 24.45
C MET A 20 17.28 -34.05 24.28
N ASP A 21 16.41 -34.23 25.26
CA ASP A 21 15.05 -33.67 25.23
C ASP A 21 15.06 -32.14 25.16
N LYS A 22 15.94 -31.50 25.94
CA LYS A 22 16.14 -30.04 25.88
C LYS A 22 16.69 -29.59 24.53
N LEU A 23 17.62 -30.33 23.94
CA LEU A 23 18.15 -30.02 22.61
C LEU A 23 17.06 -30.13 21.55
N ASN A 24 16.20 -31.14 21.62
CA ASN A 24 15.06 -31.30 20.71
C ASN A 24 14.02 -30.18 20.86
N ASP A 25 13.74 -29.74 22.10
CA ASP A 25 12.87 -28.57 22.33
C ASP A 25 13.47 -27.30 21.73
N ILE A 26 14.76 -27.06 21.95
CA ILE A 26 15.49 -25.91 21.40
C ILE A 26 15.45 -25.94 19.87
N ASP A 27 15.71 -27.09 19.25
CA ASP A 27 15.70 -27.26 17.79
C ASP A 27 14.31 -26.98 17.20
N THR A 28 13.25 -27.49 17.86
CA THR A 28 11.86 -27.25 17.47
C THR A 28 11.52 -25.76 17.54
N ARG A 29 11.96 -25.09 18.61
CA ARG A 29 11.73 -23.64 18.81
C ARG A 29 12.53 -22.80 17.82
N LEU A 30 13.75 -23.21 17.50
CA LEU A 30 14.60 -22.54 16.52
C LEU A 30 13.95 -22.62 15.13
N SER A 31 13.50 -23.80 14.73
CA SER A 31 12.78 -24.01 13.46
C SER A 31 11.52 -23.13 13.34
N LYS A 32 10.73 -23.02 14.41
CA LYS A 32 9.57 -22.11 14.45
C LYS A 32 9.97 -20.64 14.32
N THR A 33 11.07 -20.25 14.98
CA THR A 33 11.59 -18.88 14.94
C THR A 33 12.08 -18.51 13.54
N GLU A 34 12.78 -19.42 12.86
CA GLU A 34 13.21 -19.22 11.47
C GLU A 34 12.01 -19.04 10.52
N ALA A 35 10.96 -19.84 10.68
CA ALA A 35 9.73 -19.71 9.89
C ALA A 35 9.08 -18.32 10.09
N LEU A 36 8.91 -17.89 11.35
CA LEU A 36 8.35 -16.57 11.68
C LEU A 36 9.22 -15.42 11.15
N LEU A 37 10.54 -15.57 11.17
CA LEU A 37 11.46 -14.58 10.63
C LEU A 37 11.31 -14.44 9.12
N ASN A 38 11.21 -15.56 8.40
CA ASN A 38 11.00 -15.56 6.95
C ASN A 38 9.67 -14.91 6.56
N ASP A 39 8.60 -15.22 7.29
CA ASP A 39 7.30 -14.57 7.09
C ASP A 39 7.38 -13.07 7.34
N THR A 40 8.08 -12.65 8.40
CA THR A 40 8.28 -11.23 8.73
C THR A 40 9.06 -10.51 7.63
N VAL A 41 10.14 -11.10 7.12
CA VAL A 41 10.95 -10.54 6.02
C VAL A 41 10.08 -10.38 4.76
N SER A 42 9.26 -11.40 4.45
CA SER A 42 8.33 -11.35 3.33
C SER A 42 7.34 -10.18 3.46
N VAL A 43 6.67 -10.05 4.61
CA VAL A 43 5.74 -8.94 4.89
C VAL A 43 6.43 -7.58 4.79
N VAL A 44 7.64 -7.43 5.33
CA VAL A 44 8.40 -6.18 5.24
C VAL A 44 8.72 -5.81 3.79
N SER A 45 9.05 -6.80 2.94
CA SER A 45 9.31 -6.55 1.52
C SER A 45 8.09 -5.99 0.80
N VAL A 46 6.92 -6.62 1.01
CA VAL A 46 5.63 -6.19 0.44
C VAL A 46 5.29 -4.77 0.91
N LEU A 47 5.43 -4.48 2.20
CA LEU A 47 5.16 -3.15 2.75
C LEU A 47 6.07 -2.07 2.18
N ARG A 48 7.35 -2.37 1.93
CA ARG A 48 8.28 -1.43 1.28
C ARG A 48 7.86 -1.11 -0.14
N GLU A 49 7.48 -2.12 -0.93
CA GLU A 49 6.98 -1.91 -2.29
C GLU A 49 5.69 -1.08 -2.31
N GLU A 50 4.76 -1.38 -1.40
CA GLU A 50 3.54 -0.61 -1.27
C GLU A 50 3.81 0.85 -0.86
N LEU A 51 4.78 1.09 0.02
CA LEU A 51 5.19 2.43 0.42
C LEU A 51 5.78 3.22 -0.75
N ALA A 52 6.69 2.59 -1.51
CA ALA A 52 7.30 3.22 -2.69
C ALA A 52 6.24 3.56 -3.75
N ARG A 53 5.32 2.62 -4.03
CA ARG A 53 4.17 2.87 -4.93
C ARG A 53 3.32 4.04 -4.45
N LYS A 54 3.06 4.12 -3.14
CA LYS A 54 2.29 5.23 -2.54
C LYS A 54 2.99 6.57 -2.69
N GLU A 55 4.30 6.63 -2.48
CA GLU A 55 5.07 7.86 -2.65
C GLU A 55 5.04 8.33 -4.10
N ILE A 56 5.21 7.41 -5.05
CA ILE A 56 5.11 7.69 -6.48
C ILE A 56 3.71 8.25 -6.81
N LEU A 57 2.64 7.58 -6.39
CA LEU A 57 1.27 8.03 -6.63
C LEU A 57 1.00 9.42 -6.01
N ARG A 58 1.51 9.68 -4.80
CA ARG A 58 1.40 10.99 -4.15
C ARG A 58 2.10 12.07 -4.96
N ILE A 59 3.34 11.82 -5.40
CA ILE A 59 4.11 12.78 -6.20
C ILE A 59 3.39 13.09 -7.52
N PHE A 60 2.91 12.08 -8.22
CA PHE A 60 2.12 12.28 -9.45
C PHE A 60 0.83 13.05 -9.17
N GLN A 61 0.13 12.74 -8.09
CA GLN A 61 -1.09 13.44 -7.69
C GLN A 61 -0.83 14.94 -7.40
N ASP A 62 0.23 15.26 -6.68
CA ASP A 62 0.63 16.65 -6.38
C ASP A 62 1.00 17.39 -7.68
N TRP A 63 1.71 16.72 -8.58
CA TRP A 63 2.11 17.28 -9.87
C TRP A 63 0.91 17.54 -10.77
N ILE A 64 -0.02 16.57 -10.90
CA ILE A 64 -1.27 16.71 -11.65
C ILE A 64 -2.12 17.84 -11.05
N GLY A 65 -2.26 17.89 -9.73
CA GLY A 65 -2.99 18.97 -9.05
C GLY A 65 -2.40 20.35 -9.35
N THR A 66 -1.07 20.47 -9.30
CA THR A 66 -0.35 21.70 -9.62
C THR A 66 -0.53 22.10 -11.08
N PHE A 67 -0.42 21.14 -11.99
CA PHE A 67 -0.64 21.35 -13.42
C PHE A 67 -2.06 21.84 -13.71
N LEU A 68 -3.09 21.15 -13.21
CA LEU A 68 -4.50 21.52 -13.40
C LEU A 68 -4.81 22.91 -12.83
N ASN A 69 -4.23 23.28 -11.68
CA ASN A 69 -4.41 24.62 -11.11
C ASN A 69 -3.80 25.72 -11.98
N LYS A 70 -2.59 25.48 -12.52
CA LYS A 70 -1.92 26.43 -13.44
C LYS A 70 -2.71 26.56 -14.75
N LEU A 71 -3.15 25.44 -15.32
CA LEU A 71 -3.97 25.39 -16.52
C LEU A 71 -5.30 26.14 -16.32
N ASN A 72 -6.02 25.88 -15.23
CA ASN A 72 -7.24 26.57 -14.86
C ASN A 72 -7.01 28.09 -14.73
N THR A 73 -5.94 28.50 -14.06
CA THR A 73 -5.57 29.92 -13.92
C THR A 73 -5.33 30.58 -15.28
N LYS A 74 -4.60 29.92 -16.19
CA LYS A 74 -4.39 30.42 -17.55
C LYS A 74 -5.69 30.49 -18.33
N PHE A 75 -6.50 29.43 -18.28
CA PHE A 75 -7.78 29.35 -18.99
C PHE A 75 -8.75 30.45 -18.56
N LYS A 76 -8.90 30.68 -17.25
CA LYS A 76 -9.75 31.74 -16.70
C LYS A 76 -9.30 33.13 -17.13
N LYS A 77 -7.99 33.41 -17.18
CA LYS A 77 -7.45 34.69 -17.66
C LYS A 77 -7.80 34.96 -19.13
N LEU A 78 -8.03 33.91 -19.92
CA LEU A 78 -8.44 34.00 -21.32
C LEU A 78 -9.97 33.97 -21.50
N GLY A 79 -10.74 34.13 -20.42
CA GLY A 79 -12.21 34.08 -20.46
C GLY A 79 -12.78 32.67 -20.55
N GLY A 80 -11.98 31.65 -20.24
CA GLY A 80 -12.39 30.25 -20.25
C GLY A 80 -13.32 29.87 -19.09
N ASN A 81 -14.27 28.97 -19.37
CA ASN A 81 -15.22 28.46 -18.40
C ASN A 81 -14.77 27.09 -17.83
N TRP A 82 -14.00 27.12 -16.73
CA TRP A 82 -13.49 25.89 -16.10
C TRP A 82 -14.61 25.01 -15.49
N ASP A 83 -15.69 25.61 -15.01
CA ASP A 83 -16.83 24.83 -14.50
C ASP A 83 -17.51 24.05 -15.64
N GLY A 84 -17.53 24.64 -16.84
CA GLY A 84 -17.92 23.97 -18.08
C GLY A 84 -16.99 22.80 -18.43
N VAL A 85 -15.67 22.95 -18.26
CA VAL A 85 -14.69 21.86 -18.46
C VAL A 85 -14.93 20.72 -17.48
N ASN A 86 -15.13 21.03 -16.19
CA ASN A 86 -15.46 20.02 -15.17
C ASN A 86 -16.75 19.27 -15.51
N LYS A 87 -17.76 19.97 -16.05
CA LYS A 87 -18.99 19.35 -16.53
C LYS A 87 -18.74 18.45 -17.74
N ALA A 88 -17.98 18.93 -18.72
CA ALA A 88 -17.59 18.16 -19.91
C ALA A 88 -16.84 16.87 -19.53
N PHE A 89 -15.91 16.96 -18.58
CA PHE A 89 -15.23 15.79 -18.02
C PHE A 89 -16.24 14.78 -17.44
N LYS A 90 -17.17 15.22 -16.60
CA LYS A 90 -18.18 14.30 -16.02
C LYS A 90 -19.10 13.69 -17.08
N ASP A 91 -19.54 14.47 -18.06
CA ASP A 91 -20.39 14.01 -19.15
C ASP A 91 -19.64 13.00 -20.04
N ASN A 92 -18.37 13.24 -20.34
CA ASN A 92 -17.54 12.31 -21.11
C ASN A 92 -17.20 11.04 -20.31
N TYR A 93 -16.70 11.20 -19.08
CA TYR A 93 -16.21 10.09 -18.26
C TYR A 93 -17.33 9.14 -17.82
N TYR A 94 -18.38 9.67 -17.18
CA TYR A 94 -19.46 8.86 -16.61
C TYR A 94 -20.56 8.51 -17.60
N LYS A 95 -20.84 9.40 -18.57
CA LYS A 95 -21.99 9.23 -19.48
C LYS A 95 -21.57 8.91 -20.92
N LYS A 96 -20.27 8.88 -21.21
CA LYS A 96 -19.72 8.59 -22.56
C LYS A 96 -20.28 9.52 -23.64
N ILE A 97 -20.59 10.77 -23.28
CA ILE A 97 -21.07 11.79 -24.21
C ILE A 97 -19.87 12.36 -24.98
N ASP A 98 -20.04 12.56 -26.29
CA ASP A 98 -19.10 13.33 -27.08
C ASP A 98 -19.19 14.82 -26.70
N VAL A 99 -18.13 15.33 -26.11
CA VAL A 99 -18.01 16.72 -25.65
C VAL A 99 -17.08 17.55 -26.55
N SER A 100 -16.63 17.00 -27.67
CA SER A 100 -15.70 17.67 -28.60
C SER A 100 -16.23 19.01 -29.11
N GLN A 101 -17.55 19.15 -29.21
CA GLN A 101 -18.25 20.35 -29.67
C GLN A 101 -18.57 21.34 -28.54
N TYR A 102 -18.31 21.01 -27.28
CA TYR A 102 -18.56 21.95 -26.18
C TYR A 102 -17.60 23.14 -26.32
N GLU A 103 -18.13 24.36 -26.31
CA GLU A 103 -17.34 25.58 -26.50
C GLU A 103 -16.15 25.67 -25.52
N CYS A 104 -16.35 25.25 -24.27
CA CYS A 104 -15.30 25.21 -23.26
C CYS A 104 -14.19 24.20 -23.59
N VAL A 105 -14.52 23.06 -24.21
CA VAL A 105 -13.58 22.03 -24.63
C VAL A 105 -12.78 22.48 -25.84
N VAL A 106 -13.45 23.09 -26.83
CA VAL A 106 -12.79 23.65 -28.02
C VAL A 106 -11.77 24.71 -27.62
N LYS A 107 -12.17 25.68 -26.79
CA LYS A 107 -11.26 26.73 -26.29
C LYS A 107 -10.12 26.18 -25.43
N LEU A 108 -10.40 25.18 -24.61
CA LEU A 108 -9.37 24.55 -23.79
C LEU A 108 -8.33 23.81 -24.67
N ASN A 109 -8.79 23.12 -25.72
CA ASN A 109 -7.92 22.42 -26.67
C ASN A 109 -6.96 23.36 -27.39
N GLU A 110 -7.35 24.61 -27.67
CA GLU A 110 -6.45 25.60 -28.25
C GLU A 110 -5.24 25.87 -27.35
N ILE A 111 -5.46 25.94 -26.03
CA ILE A 111 -4.39 26.15 -25.05
C ILE A 111 -3.56 24.88 -24.86
N LEU A 112 -4.20 23.71 -24.83
CA LEU A 112 -3.51 22.43 -24.63
C LEU A 112 -2.60 22.10 -25.82
N LYS A 113 -2.95 22.51 -27.04
CA LYS A 113 -2.08 22.36 -28.23
C LYS A 113 -0.71 23.01 -28.05
N GLU A 114 -0.62 24.12 -27.31
CA GLU A 114 0.67 24.78 -27.03
C GLU A 114 1.66 23.87 -26.28
N ILE A 115 1.16 22.87 -25.56
CA ILE A 115 1.94 21.89 -24.80
C ILE A 115 1.79 20.47 -25.35
N ASN A 116 1.36 20.34 -26.60
CA ASN A 116 1.14 19.06 -27.28
C ASN A 116 0.20 18.11 -26.50
N MET A 117 -0.87 18.67 -25.94
CA MET A 117 -1.94 17.91 -25.29
C MET A 117 -3.29 18.21 -25.93
N ASN A 118 -4.25 17.32 -25.69
CA ASN A 118 -5.66 17.52 -25.99
C ASN A 118 -6.54 17.22 -24.76
N PHE A 119 -7.85 17.34 -24.94
CA PHE A 119 -8.81 17.10 -23.89
C PHE A 119 -8.80 15.64 -23.42
N GLU A 120 -8.56 14.66 -24.30
CA GLU A 120 -8.41 13.26 -23.89
C GLU A 120 -7.23 13.06 -22.92
N ASP A 121 -6.09 13.72 -23.17
CA ASP A 121 -4.95 13.69 -22.25
C ASP A 121 -5.32 14.27 -20.88
N LEU A 122 -6.11 15.35 -20.88
CA LEU A 122 -6.59 15.96 -19.65
C LEU A 122 -7.54 15.03 -18.87
N VAL A 123 -8.42 14.29 -19.57
CA VAL A 123 -9.30 13.27 -18.99
C VAL A 123 -8.46 12.20 -18.29
N LEU A 124 -7.43 11.67 -18.95
CA LEU A 124 -6.52 10.68 -18.37
C LEU A 124 -5.84 11.19 -17.09
N LEU A 125 -5.37 12.45 -17.08
CA LEU A 125 -4.77 13.05 -15.89
C LEU A 125 -5.78 13.20 -14.74
N MET A 126 -7.03 13.57 -15.05
CA MET A 126 -8.09 13.67 -14.05
C MET A 126 -8.50 12.28 -13.50
N GLU A 127 -8.54 11.26 -14.35
CA GLU A 127 -8.77 9.85 -13.96
C GLU A 127 -7.68 9.36 -13.01
N MET A 128 -6.41 9.54 -13.36
CA MET A 128 -5.28 9.15 -12.51
C MET A 128 -5.34 9.82 -11.13
N LYS A 129 -5.82 11.07 -11.07
CA LYS A 129 -6.02 11.80 -9.81
C LYS A 129 -7.20 11.25 -8.99
N GLU A 130 -8.32 10.92 -9.62
CA GLU A 130 -9.49 10.28 -8.98
C GLU A 130 -9.15 8.86 -8.47
N ASP A 131 -8.51 8.03 -9.30
CA ASP A 131 -8.11 6.68 -8.92
C ASP A 131 -7.11 6.68 -7.78
N SER A 132 -6.14 7.60 -7.80
CA SER A 132 -5.24 7.82 -6.65
C SER A 132 -6.05 8.13 -5.39
N ASN A 133 -7.02 9.04 -5.45
CA ASN A 133 -7.88 9.38 -4.30
C ASN A 133 -8.69 8.18 -3.80
N VAL A 134 -9.36 7.44 -4.69
CA VAL A 134 -10.19 6.28 -4.33
C VAL A 134 -9.33 5.18 -3.70
N VAL A 135 -8.17 4.87 -4.30
CA VAL A 135 -7.22 3.89 -3.75
C VAL A 135 -6.68 4.35 -2.39
N PHE A 136 -6.37 5.64 -2.26
CA PHE A 136 -5.85 6.21 -1.02
C PHE A 136 -6.89 6.19 0.11
N HIS A 137 -8.14 6.57 -0.16
CA HIS A 137 -9.24 6.55 0.81
C HIS A 137 -9.66 5.13 1.22
N ARG A 138 -9.80 4.21 0.25
CA ARG A 138 -10.16 2.81 0.51
C ARG A 138 -9.07 2.09 1.32
N ARG A 139 -7.79 2.41 1.10
CA ARG A 139 -6.68 1.83 1.89
C ARG A 139 -6.51 2.50 3.25
N TRP A 140 -6.87 3.78 3.41
CA TRP A 140 -6.92 4.43 4.72
C TRP A 140 -7.93 3.74 5.66
N GLN A 141 -9.11 3.39 5.13
CA GLN A 141 -10.10 2.58 5.85
C GLN A 141 -9.52 1.22 6.28
N LYS A 142 -8.90 0.47 5.35
CA LYS A 142 -8.23 -0.81 5.68
C LYS A 142 -7.11 -0.67 6.72
N ARG A 143 -6.34 0.42 6.70
CA ARG A 143 -5.29 0.67 7.69
C ARG A 143 -5.88 0.97 9.07
N ALA A 144 -6.99 1.69 9.13
CA ALA A 144 -7.71 1.92 10.38
C ALA A 144 -8.24 0.59 10.96
N GLU A 145 -8.86 -0.25 10.13
CA GLU A 145 -9.33 -1.59 10.50
C GLU A 145 -8.18 -2.50 10.98
N ALA A 146 -7.04 -2.49 10.29
CA ALA A 146 -5.86 -3.26 10.68
C ALA A 146 -5.27 -2.78 12.02
N ARG A 147 -5.31 -1.47 12.30
CA ARG A 147 -4.84 -0.89 13.55
C ARG A 147 -5.75 -1.22 14.73
N GLU A 148 -7.06 -1.28 14.48
CA GLU A 148 -8.03 -1.78 15.46
C GLU A 148 -7.79 -3.25 15.80
N LYS A 149 -7.52 -4.08 14.78
CA LYS A 149 -7.13 -5.50 14.96
C LYS A 149 -5.86 -5.69 15.79
N LEU A 150 -4.88 -4.80 15.66
CA LEU A 150 -3.64 -4.80 16.45
C LEU A 150 -3.82 -4.30 17.88
N ASN A 151 -4.90 -3.55 18.16
CA ASN A 151 -5.23 -3.09 19.52
C ASN A 151 -6.01 -4.14 20.32
N HIS A 152 -6.43 -5.25 19.70
CA HIS A 152 -6.92 -6.40 20.44
C HIS A 152 -5.74 -7.18 21.02
N PRO A 153 -5.82 -7.61 22.30
CA PRO A 153 -4.78 -8.45 22.89
C PRO A 153 -4.61 -9.73 22.05
N PHE A 154 -3.37 -10.22 21.98
CA PHE A 154 -3.06 -11.49 21.32
C PHE A 154 -3.99 -12.59 21.87
N PRO A 155 -4.40 -13.58 21.04
CA PRO A 155 -5.17 -14.71 21.52
C PRO A 155 -4.47 -15.35 22.73
N ASN A 156 -5.22 -15.63 23.80
CA ASN A 156 -4.73 -16.15 25.09
C ASN A 156 -3.83 -17.39 24.98
N ASP A 157 -3.85 -18.06 23.84
CA ASP A 157 -3.01 -19.20 23.47
C ASP A 157 -1.51 -18.85 23.48
N LEU A 158 -1.16 -17.56 23.41
CA LEU A 158 0.21 -17.03 23.50
C LEU A 158 0.58 -16.50 24.89
N GLU A 159 -0.34 -16.44 25.87
CA GLU A 159 -0.05 -16.00 27.25
C GLU A 159 0.69 -17.06 28.08
N LYS A 160 0.83 -18.29 27.56
CA LYS A 160 1.50 -19.41 28.23
C LYS A 160 2.96 -19.62 27.81
N PHE A 161 3.54 -18.67 27.06
CA PHE A 161 4.98 -18.61 26.80
C PHE A 161 5.69 -17.75 27.83
#